data_AF-A0AAW1FFR8-F1
#
_entry.id   AF-A0AAW1FFR8-F1
#
_cell.length_a   1.000
_cell.length_b   1.000
_cell.length_c   1.000
_cell.angle_alpha   90.00
_cell.angle_beta   90.00
_cell.angle_gamma   90.00
#
_symmetry.space_group_name_H-M   'P 1'
#
loop_
_entity.id
_entity.type
_entity.pdbx_description
1 polymer ?
#
loop_
_entity_poly.entity_id
_entity_poly.type
_entity_poly.pdbx_seq_one_letter_code
_entity_poly.pdbx_strand_id
1 'polypeptide(L)'
;MGAFLDKPKMEKYNSRGEGNDLKYGLSSMQGWRVEMEDAHTAVIGLPHGLDPWSFFAVYDGHAGSQVAKYCCEHLLEHITSNSDFQSALQEDPSVDSVKNGIRTGFLQIDEHMRTISEKKHGVDRSGSTAVGVMIAPSHTYFINCGDSRGILSRGGAVHFFTQDHKPSNPLEKERIQNAGGSVMIQRVNGSLAVSRALGDFDYKCVHGKGPTEQLVSPEPEVYAIERCEGEDEFIILACDGIWDVMANEELCDFVRSRLEVTDDLERVSNEIVDTCLYKGSRDNMSVVLICFPGAPKVSPEAVKREAELDKYLEGRVEEIIKKQGDEGVPDLVHVMRTLASESIPNLPPGGELASKRSVIEAVYNKLNPYRSDDTDSASTDDMW
;
A
#
# COMPACT_ATOMS: atom_id res chain seq x y z
N MET A 1 -8.80 -2.18 19.71
CA MET A 1 -9.12 -3.25 18.76
C MET A 1 -10.32 -2.78 17.97
N GLY A 2 -10.12 -2.42 16.71
CA GLY A 2 -11.22 -2.01 15.83
C GLY A 2 -12.18 -3.17 15.62
N ALA A 3 -13.44 -2.86 15.35
CA ALA A 3 -14.42 -3.86 14.98
C ALA A 3 -14.07 -4.45 13.61
N PHE A 4 -14.13 -5.77 13.50
CA PHE A 4 -14.10 -6.48 12.22
C PHE A 4 -15.53 -6.74 11.74
N LEU A 5 -15.72 -6.75 10.44
CA LEU A 5 -16.96 -7.19 9.80
C LEU A 5 -17.11 -8.72 9.89
N ASP A 6 -18.34 -9.21 9.73
CA ASP A 6 -18.62 -10.66 9.64
C ASP A 6 -18.10 -11.27 8.32
N LYS A 7 -18.09 -10.48 7.24
CA LYS A 7 -17.46 -10.81 5.95
C LYS A 7 -16.68 -9.60 5.43
N PRO A 8 -15.56 -9.79 4.72
CA PRO A 8 -14.80 -8.67 4.18
C PRO A 8 -15.58 -7.98 3.05
N LYS A 9 -15.51 -6.65 2.97
CA LYS A 9 -15.98 -5.91 1.79
C LYS A 9 -14.92 -5.97 0.70
N MET A 10 -15.19 -6.76 -0.33
CA MET A 10 -14.25 -7.02 -1.43
C MET A 10 -14.39 -6.08 -2.63
N GLU A 11 -15.28 -5.08 -2.56
CA GLU A 11 -15.43 -4.04 -3.60
C GLU A 11 -14.10 -3.31 -3.80
N LYS A 12 -13.73 -3.12 -5.07
CA LYS A 12 -12.48 -2.48 -5.49
C LYS A 12 -12.77 -1.10 -6.03
N TYR A 13 -12.07 -0.09 -5.52
CA TYR A 13 -12.01 1.23 -6.12
C TYR A 13 -10.72 1.33 -6.92
N ASN A 14 -10.86 1.39 -8.25
CA ASN A 14 -9.75 1.42 -9.19
C ASN A 14 -9.62 2.79 -9.86
N SER A 15 -8.39 3.12 -10.24
CA SER A 15 -8.10 4.21 -11.16
C SER A 15 -6.84 3.88 -11.96
N ARG A 16 -6.71 4.48 -13.14
CA ARG A 16 -5.54 4.34 -14.00
C ARG A 16 -5.31 5.58 -14.84
N GLY A 17 -4.10 5.73 -15.34
CA GLY A 17 -3.75 6.78 -16.28
C GLY A 17 -2.36 6.58 -16.88
N GLU A 18 -2.05 7.42 -17.86
CA GLU A 18 -0.77 7.41 -18.55
C GLU A 18 -0.34 8.83 -18.95
N GLY A 19 0.98 9.03 -19.08
CA GLY A 19 1.61 10.28 -19.47
C GLY A 19 2.99 10.44 -18.83
N ASN A 20 3.80 11.36 -19.35
CA ASN A 20 5.22 11.53 -18.94
C ASN A 20 6.02 10.22 -18.97
N ASP A 21 5.74 9.35 -19.95
CA ASP A 21 6.29 7.99 -20.09
C ASP A 21 6.00 7.04 -18.92
N LEU A 22 4.99 7.37 -18.12
CA LEU A 22 4.50 6.54 -17.02
C LEU A 22 3.13 5.96 -17.38
N LYS A 23 2.86 4.77 -16.86
CA LYS A 23 1.52 4.22 -16.73
C LYS A 23 1.28 3.90 -15.27
N TYR A 24 0.08 4.09 -14.77
CA TYR A 24 -0.26 3.63 -13.43
C TYR A 24 -1.61 2.93 -13.39
N GLY A 25 -1.73 2.02 -12.44
CA GLY A 25 -3.00 1.49 -11.95
C GLY A 25 -2.97 1.51 -10.43
N LEU A 26 -4.13 1.64 -9.82
CA LEU A 26 -4.28 1.55 -8.38
C LEU A 26 -5.54 0.78 -8.01
N SER A 27 -5.53 0.22 -6.81
CA SER A 27 -6.68 -0.43 -6.21
C SER A 27 -6.73 -0.12 -4.73
N SER A 28 -7.93 0.14 -4.22
CA SER A 28 -8.18 0.21 -2.79
C SER A 28 -9.41 -0.61 -2.40
N MET A 29 -9.34 -1.24 -1.23
CA MET A 29 -10.36 -2.16 -0.72
C MET A 29 -10.46 -2.06 0.80
N GLN A 30 -11.70 -2.00 1.30
CA GLN A 30 -11.97 -1.89 2.73
C GLN A 30 -11.60 -3.17 3.50
N GLY A 31 -11.82 -4.35 2.91
CA GLY A 31 -11.46 -5.62 3.55
C GLY A 31 -12.30 -5.88 4.81
N TRP A 32 -11.64 -6.33 5.88
CA TRP A 32 -12.31 -6.76 7.11
C TRP A 32 -12.65 -5.62 8.08
N ARG A 33 -12.09 -4.43 7.90
CA ARG A 33 -12.35 -3.28 8.78
C ARG A 33 -13.77 -2.78 8.60
N VAL A 34 -14.38 -2.23 9.65
CA VAL A 34 -15.73 -1.62 9.57
C VAL A 34 -15.73 -0.32 8.75
N GLU A 35 -14.64 0.43 8.80
CA GLU A 35 -14.45 1.68 8.07
C GLU A 35 -13.34 1.55 7.02
N MET A 36 -13.39 2.42 6.00
CA MET A 36 -12.32 2.62 5.03
C MET A 36 -11.65 3.97 5.32
N GLU A 37 -10.46 3.93 5.89
CA GLU A 37 -9.72 5.12 6.35
C GLU A 37 -8.58 5.53 5.39
N ASP A 38 -8.17 4.64 4.48
CA ASP A 38 -7.18 4.93 3.45
C ASP A 38 -7.64 5.99 2.43
N ALA A 39 -6.66 6.71 1.86
CA ALA A 39 -6.81 7.57 0.71
C ALA A 39 -5.58 7.50 -0.22
N HIS A 40 -5.64 8.11 -1.40
CA HIS A 40 -4.52 8.14 -2.34
C HIS A 40 -4.53 9.40 -3.23
N THR A 41 -3.36 9.78 -3.75
CA THR A 41 -3.19 10.79 -4.80
C THR A 41 -2.52 10.13 -6.00
N ALA A 42 -3.01 10.38 -7.21
CA ALA A 42 -2.37 9.93 -8.45
C ALA A 42 -2.52 11.03 -9.52
N VAL A 43 -1.42 11.74 -9.81
CA VAL A 43 -1.41 12.87 -10.73
C VAL A 43 -0.21 12.76 -11.66
N ILE A 44 -0.48 12.82 -12.97
CA ILE A 44 0.54 12.96 -14.01
C ILE A 44 0.40 14.36 -14.60
N GLY A 45 1.49 15.11 -14.63
CA GLY A 45 1.50 16.52 -15.02
C GLY A 45 1.09 17.43 -13.87
N LEU A 46 2.07 18.03 -13.20
CA LEU A 46 1.84 18.93 -12.08
C LEU A 46 1.66 20.38 -12.58
N PRO A 47 0.84 21.20 -11.89
CA PRO A 47 0.60 22.59 -12.30
C PRO A 47 1.83 23.49 -12.13
N HIS A 48 1.72 24.74 -12.59
CA HIS A 48 2.71 25.81 -12.36
C HIS A 48 4.10 25.55 -12.97
N GLY A 49 4.15 24.98 -14.18
CA GLY A 49 5.40 24.74 -14.92
C GLY A 49 6.08 23.42 -14.58
N LEU A 50 5.41 22.57 -13.80
CA LEU A 50 5.84 21.21 -13.46
C LEU A 50 5.11 20.15 -14.30
N ASP A 51 4.68 20.51 -15.51
CA ASP A 51 4.01 19.59 -16.44
C ASP A 51 4.78 18.27 -16.69
N PRO A 52 6.14 18.23 -16.72
CA PRO A 52 6.85 16.97 -16.89
C PRO A 52 7.05 16.18 -15.57
N TRP A 53 6.47 16.63 -14.47
CA TRP A 53 6.51 15.96 -13.18
C TRP A 53 5.22 15.17 -12.93
N SER A 54 5.30 14.17 -12.06
CA SER A 54 4.17 13.36 -11.61
C SER A 54 4.24 13.15 -10.09
N PHE A 55 3.10 12.94 -9.44
CA PHE A 55 3.02 12.70 -7.99
C PHE A 55 2.03 11.58 -7.69
N PHE A 56 2.49 10.62 -6.88
CA PHE A 56 1.68 9.49 -6.41
C PHE A 56 1.88 9.32 -4.91
N ALA A 57 0.81 9.02 -4.19
CA ALA A 57 0.87 8.78 -2.75
C ALA A 57 -0.27 7.88 -2.26
N VAL A 58 0.02 7.12 -1.20
CA VAL A 58 -0.93 6.36 -0.38
C VAL A 58 -0.91 6.94 1.03
N TYR A 59 -2.09 7.09 1.62
CA TYR A 59 -2.31 7.62 2.95
C TYR A 59 -3.11 6.59 3.74
N ASP A 60 -2.53 6.04 4.80
CA ASP A 60 -3.18 5.10 5.70
C ASP A 60 -3.69 5.89 6.91
N GLY A 61 -5.01 6.06 6.97
CA GLY A 61 -5.67 6.82 8.00
C GLY A 61 -5.95 5.98 9.23
N HIS A 62 -5.87 6.58 10.42
CA HIS A 62 -6.24 5.91 11.66
C HIS A 62 -7.06 6.81 12.57
N ALA A 63 -8.00 6.20 13.30
CA ALA A 63 -8.91 6.89 14.22
C ALA A 63 -9.79 7.96 13.52
N GLY A 64 -10.17 7.68 12.28
CA GLY A 64 -10.92 8.54 11.38
C GLY A 64 -10.19 8.74 10.05
N SER A 65 -10.94 9.04 8.98
CA SER A 65 -10.38 9.25 7.64
C SER A 65 -10.08 10.73 7.32
N GLN A 66 -10.25 11.66 8.25
CA GLN A 66 -10.27 13.09 7.93
C GLN A 66 -8.90 13.61 7.51
N VAL A 67 -7.86 13.25 8.26
CA VAL A 67 -6.48 13.64 7.92
C VAL A 67 -6.04 13.01 6.60
N ALA A 68 -6.28 11.71 6.38
CA ALA A 68 -5.93 11.03 5.13
C ALA A 68 -6.59 11.68 3.91
N LYS A 69 -7.90 11.96 3.98
CA LYS A 69 -8.65 12.65 2.91
C LYS A 69 -8.15 14.07 2.66
N TYR A 70 -7.85 14.83 3.71
CA TYR A 70 -7.31 16.17 3.54
C TYR A 70 -5.91 16.13 2.88
N CYS A 71 -5.07 15.19 3.29
CA CYS A 71 -3.74 15.01 2.71
C CYS A 71 -3.81 14.62 1.23
N CYS A 72 -4.71 13.72 0.85
CA CYS A 72 -4.80 13.25 -0.54
C CYS A 72 -5.22 14.35 -1.53
N GLU A 73 -5.94 15.37 -1.06
CA GLU A 73 -6.36 16.52 -1.85
C GLU A 73 -5.35 17.68 -1.82
N HIS A 74 -4.65 17.89 -0.71
CA HIS A 74 -3.92 19.15 -0.47
C HIS A 74 -2.43 19.01 -0.19
N LEU A 75 -1.88 17.82 0.08
CA LEU A 75 -0.45 17.67 0.40
C LEU A 75 0.44 18.16 -0.74
N LEU A 76 0.11 17.78 -1.97
CA LEU A 76 0.86 18.20 -3.15
C LEU A 76 0.92 19.73 -3.29
N GLU A 77 -0.19 20.42 -3.03
CA GLU A 77 -0.27 21.88 -3.09
C GLU A 77 0.63 22.53 -2.02
N HIS A 78 0.61 22.01 -0.78
CA HIS A 78 1.47 22.51 0.30
C HIS A 78 2.96 22.27 0.01
N ILE A 79 3.31 21.13 -0.62
CA ILE A 79 4.68 20.85 -1.04
C ILE A 79 5.11 21.82 -2.14
N THR A 80 4.30 21.99 -3.18
CA THR A 80 4.72 22.73 -4.38
C THR A 80 4.61 24.24 -4.22
N SER A 81 3.71 24.74 -3.38
CA SER A 81 3.43 26.19 -3.26
C SER A 81 4.27 26.91 -2.21
N ASN A 82 5.03 26.20 -1.38
CA ASN A 82 5.88 26.82 -0.37
C ASN A 82 7.15 27.42 -0.98
N SER A 83 7.75 28.38 -0.28
CA SER A 83 8.93 29.11 -0.76
C SER A 83 10.14 28.22 -1.00
N ASP A 84 10.36 27.20 -0.17
CA ASP A 84 11.53 26.32 -0.31
C ASP A 84 11.46 25.50 -1.61
N PHE A 85 10.26 25.05 -1.98
CA PHE A 85 10.03 24.37 -3.25
C PHE A 85 10.03 25.34 -4.44
N GLN A 86 9.35 26.48 -4.33
CA GLN A 86 9.26 27.46 -5.43
C GLN A 86 10.63 28.04 -5.80
N SER A 87 11.50 28.27 -4.82
CA SER A 87 12.89 28.65 -5.08
C SER A 87 13.66 27.58 -5.86
N ALA A 88 13.29 26.31 -5.75
CA ALA A 88 13.85 25.22 -6.56
C ALA A 88 13.46 25.31 -8.04
N LEU A 89 12.38 26.02 -8.41
CA LEU A 89 11.88 26.06 -9.78
C LEU A 89 12.47 27.18 -10.63
N GLN A 90 13.18 28.13 -10.01
CA GLN A 90 13.73 29.32 -10.69
C GLN A 90 15.16 29.11 -11.21
N GLU A 91 15.91 28.19 -10.61
CA GLU A 91 17.24 27.72 -11.02
C GLU A 91 17.21 26.19 -10.88
N ASP A 92 17.78 25.43 -11.84
CA ASP A 92 17.75 23.95 -11.91
C ASP A 92 17.54 23.28 -10.52
N PRO A 93 16.37 22.67 -10.24
CA PRO A 93 15.97 22.30 -8.89
C PRO A 93 17.01 21.40 -8.25
N SER A 94 17.76 21.97 -7.31
CA SER A 94 18.70 21.17 -6.54
C SER A 94 17.90 20.10 -5.77
N VAL A 95 18.45 18.89 -5.70
CA VAL A 95 17.89 17.78 -4.94
C VAL A 95 17.53 18.22 -3.51
N ASP A 96 18.37 19.06 -2.89
CA ASP A 96 18.16 19.56 -1.55
C ASP A 96 16.97 20.52 -1.45
N SER A 97 16.77 21.39 -2.44
CA SER A 97 15.62 22.31 -2.48
C SER A 97 14.30 21.54 -2.59
N VAL A 98 14.24 20.49 -3.41
CA VAL A 98 13.05 19.62 -3.52
C VAL A 98 12.79 18.91 -2.19
N LYS A 99 13.82 18.34 -1.57
CA LYS A 99 13.72 17.69 -0.25
C LYS A 99 13.22 18.66 0.83
N ASN A 100 13.77 19.88 0.86
CA ASN A 100 13.36 20.91 1.80
C ASN A 100 11.91 21.35 1.55
N GLY A 101 11.52 21.54 0.29
CA GLY A 101 10.15 21.86 -0.09
C GLY A 101 9.14 20.78 0.33
N ILE A 102 9.49 19.50 0.18
CA ILE A 102 8.68 18.38 0.67
C ILE A 102 8.56 18.43 2.20
N ARG A 103 9.69 18.55 2.91
CA ARG A 103 9.71 18.66 4.37
C ARG A 103 8.84 19.82 4.87
N THR A 104 9.00 21.00 4.28
CA THR A 104 8.23 22.20 4.63
C THR A 104 6.75 22.01 4.33
N GLY A 105 6.39 21.38 3.20
CA GLY A 105 5.00 21.06 2.87
C GLY A 105 4.32 20.19 3.93
N PHE A 106 5.00 19.15 4.41
CA PHE A 106 4.49 18.28 5.49
C PHE A 106 4.30 19.04 6.81
N LEU A 107 5.25 19.88 7.20
CA LEU A 107 5.13 20.68 8.43
C LEU A 107 4.00 21.72 8.33
N GLN A 108 3.86 22.36 7.16
CA GLN A 108 2.83 23.36 6.93
C GLN A 108 1.42 22.76 6.89
N ILE A 109 1.22 21.62 6.22
CA ILE A 109 -0.10 20.98 6.16
C ILE A 109 -0.51 20.45 7.55
N ASP A 110 0.42 19.91 8.34
CA ASP A 110 0.14 19.45 9.71
C ASP A 110 -0.33 20.60 10.60
N GLU A 111 0.39 21.74 10.56
CA GLU A 111 0.02 22.94 11.31
C GLU A 111 -1.29 23.57 10.80
N HIS A 112 -1.51 23.55 9.49
CA HIS A 112 -2.75 24.04 8.90
C HIS A 112 -3.97 23.24 9.38
N MET A 113 -3.87 21.91 9.36
CA MET A 113 -4.92 21.02 9.89
C MET A 113 -5.14 21.21 11.38
N ARG A 114 -4.07 21.40 12.18
CA ARG A 114 -4.17 21.72 13.62
C ARG A 114 -4.99 22.98 13.85
N THR A 115 -4.64 24.05 13.15
CA THR A 115 -5.34 25.35 13.25
C THR A 115 -6.83 25.23 12.87
N ILE A 116 -7.16 24.43 11.85
CA ILE A 116 -8.56 24.18 11.46
C ILE A 116 -9.30 23.40 12.56
N SER A 117 -8.68 22.36 13.10
CA SER A 117 -9.27 21.52 14.15
C SER A 117 -9.58 22.32 15.42
N GLU A 118 -8.64 23.14 15.88
CA GLU A 118 -8.81 24.02 17.04
C GLU A 118 -9.96 25.03 16.84
N LYS A 119 -10.02 25.69 15.68
CA LYS A 119 -11.09 26.67 15.37
C LYS A 119 -12.47 26.04 15.32
N LYS A 120 -12.58 24.82 14.81
CA LYS A 120 -13.86 24.11 14.65
C LYS A 120 -14.29 23.33 15.89
N HIS A 121 -13.51 23.38 16.98
CA HIS A 121 -13.68 22.48 18.14
C HIS A 121 -13.80 21.02 17.69
N GLY A 122 -12.92 20.63 16.75
CA GLY A 122 -12.94 19.32 16.11
C GLY A 122 -12.86 18.20 17.15
N VAL A 123 -13.77 17.23 17.05
CA VAL A 123 -13.74 16.00 17.87
C VAL A 123 -12.85 14.93 17.23
N ASP A 124 -12.44 15.15 15.99
CA ASP A 124 -11.60 14.25 15.22
C ASP A 124 -10.18 14.21 15.78
N ARG A 125 -9.72 13.00 16.06
CA ARG A 125 -8.37 12.71 16.55
C ARG A 125 -7.62 11.83 15.54
N SER A 126 -8.01 11.90 14.27
CA SER A 126 -7.39 11.06 13.27
C SER A 126 -5.94 11.47 13.03
N GLY A 127 -5.17 10.52 12.55
CA GLY A 127 -3.89 10.74 11.93
C GLY A 127 -3.83 10.01 10.60
N SER A 128 -2.74 10.22 9.89
CA SER A 128 -2.46 9.49 8.66
C SER A 128 -0.97 9.33 8.43
N THR A 129 -0.58 8.15 7.95
CA THR A 129 0.69 7.99 7.26
C THR A 129 0.65 8.73 5.92
N ALA A 130 1.81 8.87 5.28
CA ALA A 130 1.92 9.19 3.88
C ALA A 130 3.17 8.52 3.30
N VAL A 131 3.00 7.70 2.27
CA VAL A 131 4.09 7.22 1.43
C VAL A 131 3.85 7.63 -0.01
N GLY A 132 4.86 8.14 -0.69
CA GLY A 132 4.68 8.67 -2.04
C GLY A 132 5.96 8.79 -2.83
N VAL A 133 5.79 9.08 -4.12
CA VAL A 133 6.86 9.48 -5.01
C VAL A 133 6.50 10.75 -5.75
N MET A 134 7.46 11.67 -5.82
CA MET A 134 7.45 12.76 -6.78
C MET A 134 8.46 12.43 -7.88
N ILE A 135 7.98 12.27 -9.11
CA ILE A 135 8.79 11.83 -10.25
C ILE A 135 9.06 13.03 -11.14
N ALA A 136 10.31 13.47 -11.15
CA ALA A 136 10.85 14.48 -12.05
C ALA A 136 11.43 13.83 -13.32
N PRO A 137 11.81 14.61 -14.35
CA PRO A 137 12.49 14.07 -15.52
C PRO A 137 13.76 13.27 -15.20
N SER A 138 14.57 13.71 -14.23
CA SER A 138 15.87 13.10 -13.89
C SER A 138 15.88 12.28 -12.62
N HIS A 139 14.92 12.46 -11.71
CA HIS A 139 14.93 11.86 -10.38
C HIS A 139 13.55 11.34 -9.97
N THR A 140 13.53 10.29 -9.17
CA THR A 140 12.39 9.87 -8.36
C THR A 140 12.68 10.21 -6.92
N TYR A 141 11.83 11.04 -6.31
CA TYR A 141 11.89 11.40 -4.90
C TYR A 141 10.91 10.54 -4.11
N PHE A 142 11.41 9.53 -3.41
CA PHE A 142 10.62 8.76 -2.46
C PHE A 142 10.41 9.55 -1.18
N ILE A 143 9.19 9.53 -0.67
CA ILE A 143 8.73 10.30 0.48
C ILE A 143 8.04 9.32 1.43
N ASN A 144 8.45 9.26 2.69
CA ASN A 144 7.79 8.43 3.70
C ASN A 144 7.59 9.17 5.02
N CYS A 145 6.40 9.03 5.61
CA CYS A 145 6.05 9.48 6.94
C CYS A 145 5.04 8.48 7.52
N GLY A 146 5.51 7.56 8.37
CA GLY A 146 4.72 6.43 8.87
C GLY A 146 5.27 5.08 8.39
N ASP A 147 4.41 4.07 8.38
CA ASP A 147 4.73 2.65 8.11
C ASP A 147 4.02 2.06 6.90
N SER A 148 3.32 2.88 6.12
CA SER A 148 3.15 2.58 4.70
C SER A 148 4.52 2.56 4.00
N ARG A 149 4.65 1.84 2.90
CA ARG A 149 5.96 1.60 2.26
C ARG A 149 5.89 1.71 0.74
N GLY A 150 6.97 2.24 0.18
CA GLY A 150 7.19 2.35 -1.25
C GLY A 150 8.46 1.62 -1.67
N ILE A 151 8.43 0.92 -2.80
CA ILE A 151 9.60 0.24 -3.38
C ILE A 151 9.81 0.61 -4.85
N LEU A 152 11.05 0.55 -5.32
CA LEU A 152 11.45 0.65 -6.73
C LEU A 152 12.02 -0.69 -7.20
N SER A 153 11.47 -1.25 -8.28
CA SER A 153 12.10 -2.34 -9.03
C SER A 153 12.97 -1.77 -10.14
N ARG A 154 14.23 -2.21 -10.21
CA ARG A 154 15.18 -1.89 -11.28
C ARG A 154 16.00 -3.13 -11.63
N GLY A 155 16.12 -3.42 -12.91
CA GLY A 155 16.92 -4.55 -13.38
C GLY A 155 16.47 -5.92 -12.83
N GLY A 156 15.19 -6.07 -12.50
CA GLY A 156 14.61 -7.31 -12.00
C GLY A 156 14.71 -7.56 -10.51
N ALA A 157 15.12 -6.58 -9.70
CA ALA A 157 15.19 -6.69 -8.25
C ALA A 157 14.73 -5.41 -7.55
N VAL A 158 14.45 -5.52 -6.25
CA VAL A 158 14.20 -4.36 -5.38
C VAL A 158 15.48 -3.53 -5.29
N HIS A 159 15.45 -2.34 -5.88
CA HIS A 159 16.59 -1.42 -5.88
C HIS A 159 16.59 -0.50 -4.66
N PHE A 160 15.39 -0.08 -4.25
CA PHE A 160 15.18 0.81 -3.12
C PHE A 160 13.84 0.52 -2.47
N PHE A 161 13.75 0.75 -1.16
CA PHE A 161 12.50 0.80 -0.42
C PHE A 161 12.60 1.82 0.72
N THR A 162 11.48 2.46 1.06
CA THR A 162 11.39 3.37 2.22
C THR A 162 11.48 2.60 3.53
N GLN A 163 12.08 3.19 4.57
CA GLN A 163 12.10 2.57 5.91
C GLN A 163 10.85 2.96 6.70
N ASP A 164 10.17 1.97 7.27
CA ASP A 164 8.98 2.19 8.09
C ASP A 164 9.33 2.90 9.41
N HIS A 165 8.54 3.91 9.76
CA HIS A 165 8.72 4.68 10.99
C HIS A 165 8.01 4.04 12.18
N LYS A 166 8.59 2.96 12.71
CA LYS A 166 8.07 2.24 13.88
C LYS A 166 8.61 2.84 15.20
N PRO A 167 7.80 2.95 16.27
CA PRO A 167 8.23 3.47 17.57
C PRO A 167 9.45 2.77 18.19
N SER A 168 9.70 1.50 17.87
CA SER A 168 10.88 0.79 18.37
C SER A 168 12.19 1.21 17.70
N ASN A 169 12.14 1.90 16.57
CA ASN A 169 13.35 2.30 15.85
C ASN A 169 14.21 3.22 16.73
N PRO A 170 15.55 3.09 16.72
CA PRO A 170 16.40 3.76 17.72
C PRO A 170 16.19 5.28 17.82
N LEU A 171 16.19 5.99 16.69
CA LEU A 171 16.02 7.46 16.67
C LEU A 171 14.59 7.89 16.99
N GLU A 172 13.59 7.11 16.57
CA GLU A 172 12.18 7.38 16.88
C GLU A 172 11.92 7.21 18.39
N LYS A 173 12.44 6.11 18.97
CA LYS A 173 12.37 5.84 20.41
C LYS A 173 13.07 6.91 21.22
N GLU A 174 14.26 7.35 20.79
CA GLU A 174 14.99 8.43 21.44
C GLU A 174 14.17 9.72 21.44
N ARG A 175 13.61 10.14 20.29
CA ARG A 175 12.72 11.31 20.20
C ARG A 175 11.53 11.18 21.15
N ILE A 176 10.83 10.04 21.14
CA ILE A 176 9.67 9.77 22.00
C ILE A 176 10.04 9.91 23.48
N GLN A 177 11.17 9.34 23.90
CA GLN A 177 11.65 9.43 25.29
C GLN A 177 12.05 10.85 25.67
N ASN A 178 12.75 11.57 24.77
CA ASN A 178 13.15 12.96 24.97
C ASN A 178 11.94 13.91 25.02
N ALA A 179 10.81 13.53 24.44
CA ALA A 179 9.53 14.22 24.52
C ALA A 179 8.70 13.81 25.76
N GLY A 180 9.26 13.00 26.67
CA GLY A 180 8.63 12.59 27.92
C GLY A 180 7.70 11.38 27.80
N GLY A 181 7.66 10.72 26.64
CA GLY A 181 6.88 9.50 26.42
C GLY A 181 7.68 8.22 26.66
N SER A 182 7.05 7.10 26.30
CA SER A 182 7.65 5.77 26.37
C SER A 182 7.24 4.94 25.15
N VAL A 183 8.03 3.91 24.85
CA VAL A 183 7.69 2.90 23.84
C VAL A 183 7.40 1.61 24.57
N MET A 184 6.13 1.20 24.57
CA MET A 184 5.67 -0.04 25.18
C MET A 184 5.41 -1.05 24.06
N ILE A 185 6.20 -2.12 24.03
CA ILE A 185 6.25 -3.09 22.93
C ILE A 185 6.64 -2.36 21.63
N GLN A 186 5.66 -2.00 20.80
CA GLN A 186 5.82 -1.36 19.50
C GLN A 186 4.98 -0.07 19.39
N ARG A 187 4.51 0.46 20.53
CA ARG A 187 3.54 1.56 20.55
C ARG A 187 3.99 2.73 21.41
N VAL A 188 3.76 3.95 20.91
CA VAL A 188 3.93 5.21 21.67
C VAL A 188 2.95 5.21 22.83
N ASN A 189 3.46 5.24 24.06
CA ASN A 189 2.70 5.16 25.31
C ASN A 189 1.72 3.98 25.37
N GLY A 190 2.02 2.89 24.66
CA GLY A 190 1.15 1.70 24.57
C GLY A 190 -0.07 1.86 23.65
N SER A 191 -0.21 2.99 22.95
CA SER A 191 -1.39 3.29 22.12
C SER A 191 -1.09 3.25 20.62
N LEU A 192 -0.28 4.19 20.11
CA LEU A 192 -0.11 4.39 18.66
C LEU A 192 1.04 3.54 18.10
N ALA A 193 0.79 2.78 17.03
CA ALA A 193 1.78 1.86 16.44
C ALA A 193 2.74 2.52 15.44
N VAL A 194 2.50 3.78 15.08
CA VAL A 194 3.37 4.60 14.25
C VAL A 194 4.11 5.63 15.08
N SER A 195 5.33 5.97 14.67
CA SER A 195 6.11 7.04 15.29
C SER A 195 6.06 8.35 14.50
N ARG A 196 5.66 8.30 13.23
CA ARG A 196 5.48 9.48 12.39
C ARG A 196 4.14 9.42 11.69
N ALA A 197 3.47 10.56 11.64
CA ALA A 197 2.17 10.74 11.00
C ALA A 197 1.85 12.24 10.91
N LEU A 198 1.01 12.58 9.93
CA LEU A 198 0.25 13.83 9.93
C LEU A 198 -0.97 13.67 10.85
N GLY A 199 -1.48 14.76 11.44
CA GLY A 199 -2.55 14.69 12.43
C GLY A 199 -2.04 14.28 13.81
N ASP A 200 -2.78 13.41 14.53
CA ASP A 200 -2.40 12.91 15.87
C ASP A 200 -2.05 14.03 16.86
N PHE A 201 -2.80 15.14 16.84
CA PHE A 201 -2.39 16.36 17.54
C PHE A 201 -2.25 16.20 19.06
N ASP A 202 -2.97 15.24 19.67
CA ASP A 202 -2.82 14.87 21.08
C ASP A 202 -1.36 14.44 21.43
N TYR A 203 -0.62 13.89 20.45
CA TYR A 203 0.78 13.48 20.60
C TYR A 203 1.78 14.59 20.26
N LYS A 204 1.30 15.79 19.91
CA LYS A 204 2.09 16.92 19.43
C LYS A 204 1.93 18.19 20.28
N CYS A 205 1.71 17.98 21.58
CA CYS A 205 1.45 19.01 22.59
C CYS A 205 2.55 19.12 23.67
N VAL A 206 3.75 18.59 23.43
CA VAL A 206 4.85 18.63 24.39
C VAL A 206 5.46 20.03 24.40
N HIS A 207 5.29 20.74 25.51
CA HIS A 207 5.85 22.08 25.69
C HIS A 207 7.40 22.05 25.66
N GLY A 208 7.99 23.05 25.00
CA GLY A 208 9.44 23.18 24.87
C GLY A 208 10.08 22.27 23.83
N LYS A 209 9.28 21.56 23.02
CA LYS A 209 9.73 20.77 21.87
C LYS A 209 9.24 21.37 20.57
N GLY A 210 10.09 21.38 19.55
CA GLY A 210 9.71 21.78 18.19
C GLY A 210 8.73 20.77 17.56
N PRO A 211 8.16 21.08 16.38
CA PRO A 211 7.17 20.21 15.71
C PRO A 211 7.68 18.79 15.42
N THR A 212 8.98 18.65 15.11
CA THR A 212 9.61 17.36 14.77
C THR A 212 10.19 16.62 15.98
N GLU A 213 10.12 17.23 17.16
CA GLU A 213 10.64 16.69 18.43
C GLU A 213 9.51 16.22 19.35
N GLN A 214 8.29 16.11 18.82
CA GLN A 214 7.09 15.65 19.53
C GLN A 214 7.08 14.13 19.72
N LEU A 215 6.06 13.58 20.40
CA LEU A 215 5.89 12.13 20.53
C LEU A 215 5.69 11.47 19.16
N VAL A 216 4.92 12.12 18.29
CA VAL A 216 4.71 11.73 16.88
C VAL A 216 5.21 12.87 16.00
N SER A 217 6.13 12.58 15.07
CA SER A 217 6.69 13.60 14.18
C SER A 217 5.93 13.64 12.84
N PRO A 218 5.60 14.82 12.30
CA PRO A 218 5.12 14.97 10.93
C PRO A 218 6.25 15.00 9.88
N GLU A 219 7.53 14.95 10.30
CA GLU A 219 8.68 15.10 9.41
C GLU A 219 8.85 13.90 8.47
N PRO A 220 8.76 14.09 7.15
CA PRO A 220 8.97 13.01 6.20
C PRO A 220 10.46 12.71 6.05
N GLU A 221 10.76 11.47 5.70
CA GLU A 221 12.05 11.11 5.14
C GLU A 221 11.97 11.17 3.60
N VAL A 222 12.98 11.77 2.96
CA VAL A 222 13.00 12.00 1.51
C VAL A 222 14.29 11.51 0.88
N TYR A 223 14.17 10.59 -0.07
CA TYR A 223 15.28 9.99 -0.81
C TYR A 223 15.18 10.37 -2.28
N ALA A 224 16.26 10.91 -2.84
CA ALA A 224 16.35 11.22 -4.26
C ALA A 224 17.14 10.12 -4.96
N ILE A 225 16.52 9.51 -5.97
CA ILE A 225 17.12 8.44 -6.75
C ILE A 225 17.17 8.92 -8.20
N GLU A 226 18.35 8.94 -8.80
CA GLU A 226 18.49 9.22 -10.23
C GLU A 226 17.74 8.16 -11.04
N ARG A 227 16.95 8.61 -12.01
CA ARG A 227 16.23 7.73 -12.93
C ARG A 227 17.21 7.04 -13.86
N CYS A 228 16.97 5.76 -14.11
CA CYS A 228 17.75 4.97 -15.04
C CYS A 228 16.82 4.47 -16.17
N GLU A 229 16.80 5.22 -17.27
CA GLU A 229 15.96 4.88 -18.41
C GLU A 229 16.32 3.50 -18.98
N GLY A 230 15.31 2.65 -19.17
CA GLY A 230 15.49 1.28 -19.66
C GLY A 230 15.78 0.24 -18.57
N GLU A 231 16.23 0.65 -17.37
CA GLU A 231 16.39 -0.25 -16.23
C GLU A 231 15.31 -0.08 -15.16
N ASP A 232 14.78 1.14 -14.98
CA ASP A 232 13.64 1.38 -14.11
C ASP A 232 12.41 0.65 -14.63
N GLU A 233 11.83 -0.21 -13.79
CA GLU A 233 10.74 -1.08 -14.19
C GLU A 233 9.42 -0.55 -13.65
N PHE A 234 9.24 -0.54 -12.34
CA PHE A 234 8.03 -0.07 -11.70
C PHE A 234 8.27 0.34 -10.24
N ILE A 235 7.33 1.10 -9.70
CA ILE A 235 7.23 1.50 -8.30
C ILE A 235 5.93 0.93 -7.73
N ILE A 236 5.99 0.45 -6.50
CA ILE A 236 4.81 0.06 -5.72
C ILE A 236 4.75 0.96 -4.49
N LEU A 237 3.61 1.61 -4.27
CA LEU A 237 3.28 2.29 -3.01
C LEU A 237 2.10 1.57 -2.38
N ALA A 238 2.19 1.20 -1.10
CA ALA A 238 1.06 0.57 -0.40
C ALA A 238 1.07 0.83 1.10
N CYS A 239 -0.11 0.73 1.72
CA CYS A 239 -0.27 0.73 3.18
C CYS A 239 0.21 -0.59 3.81
N ASP A 240 0.28 -0.63 5.15
CA ASP A 240 0.77 -1.81 5.87
C ASP A 240 -0.15 -3.03 5.70
N GLY A 241 -1.44 -2.83 5.38
CA GLY A 241 -2.38 -3.89 5.00
C GLY A 241 -1.90 -4.79 3.86
N ILE A 242 -0.95 -4.33 3.02
CA ILE A 242 -0.23 -5.15 2.03
C ILE A 242 1.07 -5.70 2.63
N TRP A 243 1.90 -4.83 3.23
CA TRP A 243 3.26 -5.15 3.67
C TRP A 243 3.34 -6.05 4.91
N ASP A 244 2.25 -6.17 5.67
CA ASP A 244 2.14 -7.07 6.83
C ASP A 244 2.11 -8.55 6.41
N VAL A 245 1.75 -8.83 5.16
CA VAL A 245 1.58 -10.20 4.65
C VAL A 245 2.42 -10.53 3.41
N MET A 246 3.11 -9.54 2.83
CA MET A 246 4.04 -9.74 1.72
C MET A 246 5.31 -8.92 1.93
N ALA A 247 6.46 -9.60 1.90
CA ALA A 247 7.77 -8.94 1.95
C ALA A 247 8.07 -8.21 0.63
N ASN A 248 9.05 -7.29 0.66
CA ASN A 248 9.40 -6.45 -0.49
C ASN A 248 9.70 -7.29 -1.75
N GLU A 249 10.56 -8.29 -1.64
CA GLU A 249 10.99 -9.17 -2.73
C GLU A 249 9.85 -10.07 -3.20
N GLU A 250 9.02 -10.58 -2.28
CA GLU A 250 7.85 -11.39 -2.64
C GLU A 250 6.86 -10.59 -3.48
N LEU A 251 6.56 -9.34 -3.09
CA LEU A 251 5.65 -8.48 -3.83
C LEU A 251 6.26 -8.02 -5.16
N CYS A 252 7.56 -7.72 -5.17
CA CYS A 252 8.29 -7.37 -6.40
C CYS A 252 8.21 -8.52 -7.42
N ASP A 253 8.56 -9.74 -7.02
CA ASP A 253 8.51 -10.92 -7.89
C ASP A 253 7.08 -11.25 -8.33
N PHE A 254 6.11 -11.12 -7.42
CA PHE A 254 4.71 -11.31 -7.74
C PHE A 254 4.26 -10.34 -8.83
N VAL A 255 4.48 -9.03 -8.64
CA VAL A 255 4.09 -7.99 -9.62
C VAL A 255 4.78 -8.21 -10.98
N ARG A 256 6.07 -8.55 -10.99
CA ARG A 256 6.78 -8.93 -12.23
C ARG A 256 6.07 -10.07 -12.95
N SER A 257 5.72 -11.13 -12.23
CA SER A 257 5.03 -12.29 -12.81
C SER A 257 3.65 -11.92 -13.39
N ARG A 258 2.94 -10.96 -12.78
CA ARG A 258 1.63 -10.50 -13.26
C ARG A 258 1.75 -9.59 -14.48
N LEU A 259 2.75 -8.71 -14.51
CA LEU A 259 3.04 -7.84 -15.67
C LEU A 259 3.47 -8.64 -16.91
N GLU A 260 4.08 -9.81 -16.74
CA GLU A 260 4.34 -10.75 -17.84
C GLU A 260 3.07 -11.41 -18.39
N VAL A 261 1.95 -11.37 -17.66
CA VAL A 261 0.66 -11.98 -18.08
C VAL A 261 -0.30 -10.91 -18.60
N THR A 262 -0.29 -9.71 -18.06
CA THR A 262 -1.21 -8.62 -18.43
C THR A 262 -0.58 -7.24 -18.28
N ASP A 263 -0.94 -6.32 -19.16
CA ASP A 263 -0.59 -4.89 -19.09
C ASP A 263 -1.70 -4.04 -18.44
N ASP A 264 -2.76 -4.67 -17.94
CA ASP A 264 -3.84 -4.02 -17.20
C ASP A 264 -3.41 -3.81 -15.74
N LEU A 265 -2.94 -2.60 -15.44
CA LEU A 265 -2.42 -2.24 -14.11
C LEU A 265 -3.51 -2.19 -13.03
N GLU A 266 -4.79 -2.00 -13.39
CA GLU A 266 -5.90 -2.11 -12.42
C GLU A 266 -6.07 -3.58 -12.03
N ARG A 267 -6.03 -4.48 -13.02
CA ARG A 267 -6.07 -5.92 -12.76
C ARG A 267 -4.91 -6.38 -11.88
N VAL A 268 -3.66 -5.98 -12.19
CA VAL A 268 -2.51 -6.35 -11.35
C VAL A 268 -2.67 -5.81 -9.92
N SER A 269 -3.15 -4.57 -9.78
CA SER A 269 -3.41 -3.97 -8.45
C SER A 269 -4.49 -4.74 -7.67
N ASN A 270 -5.56 -5.17 -8.33
CA ASN A 270 -6.59 -6.01 -7.72
C ASN A 270 -6.05 -7.39 -7.32
N GLU A 271 -5.21 -8.00 -8.15
CA GLU A 271 -4.55 -9.28 -7.85
C GLU A 271 -3.64 -9.17 -6.61
N ILE A 272 -2.93 -8.05 -6.41
CA ILE A 272 -2.16 -7.78 -5.19
C ILE A 272 -3.08 -7.75 -3.96
N VAL A 273 -4.13 -6.93 -4.02
CA VAL A 273 -5.05 -6.71 -2.89
C VAL A 273 -5.76 -8.01 -2.49
N ASP A 274 -6.29 -8.76 -3.46
CA ASP A 274 -6.94 -10.05 -3.19
C ASP A 274 -5.95 -11.07 -2.63
N THR A 275 -4.73 -11.14 -3.17
CA THR A 275 -3.68 -12.03 -2.66
C THR A 275 -3.36 -11.73 -1.21
N CYS A 276 -3.23 -10.45 -0.83
CA CYS A 276 -2.94 -10.04 0.55
C CYS A 276 -4.10 -10.38 1.51
N LEU A 277 -5.35 -10.14 1.08
CA LEU A 277 -6.53 -10.56 1.83
C LEU A 277 -6.52 -12.07 2.09
N TYR A 278 -6.20 -12.86 1.07
CA TYR A 278 -6.16 -14.33 1.17
C TYR A 278 -4.96 -14.87 1.94
N LYS A 279 -3.86 -14.10 2.03
CA LYS A 279 -2.74 -14.36 2.93
C LYS A 279 -3.05 -14.02 4.39
N GLY A 280 -4.21 -13.40 4.65
CA GLY A 280 -4.73 -13.16 5.99
C GLY A 280 -4.68 -11.71 6.44
N SER A 281 -4.42 -10.76 5.53
CA SER A 281 -4.57 -9.34 5.87
C SER A 281 -6.01 -9.05 6.26
N ARG A 282 -6.17 -8.38 7.41
CA ARG A 282 -7.47 -7.97 7.96
C ARG A 282 -7.66 -6.46 7.96
N ASP A 283 -6.83 -5.76 7.19
CA ASP A 283 -6.81 -4.30 7.15
C ASP A 283 -7.55 -3.72 5.94
N ASN A 284 -7.66 -2.39 5.90
CA ASN A 284 -7.78 -1.66 4.65
C ASN A 284 -6.53 -1.92 3.80
N MET A 285 -6.70 -1.94 2.49
CA MET A 285 -5.61 -2.22 1.56
C MET A 285 -5.69 -1.24 0.41
N SER A 286 -4.62 -0.47 0.21
CA SER A 286 -4.44 0.43 -0.92
C SER A 286 -3.08 0.21 -1.55
N VAL A 287 -3.04 0.13 -2.88
CA VAL A 287 -1.81 -0.01 -3.66
C VAL A 287 -1.86 0.89 -4.89
N VAL A 288 -0.74 1.55 -5.19
CA VAL A 288 -0.50 2.26 -6.45
C VAL A 288 0.70 1.62 -7.13
N LEU A 289 0.49 1.12 -8.35
CA LEU A 289 1.52 0.54 -9.21
C LEU A 289 1.83 1.52 -10.34
N ILE A 290 3.07 2.00 -10.40
CA ILE A 290 3.55 2.92 -11.44
C ILE A 290 4.59 2.20 -12.30
N CYS A 291 4.31 2.00 -13.59
CA CYS A 291 5.21 1.38 -14.54
C CYS A 291 5.96 2.43 -15.39
N PHE A 292 7.26 2.23 -15.50
CA PHE A 292 8.15 2.95 -16.42
C PHE A 292 8.23 2.23 -17.78
N PRO A 293 8.91 2.83 -18.80
CA PRO A 293 9.11 2.15 -20.08
C PRO A 293 9.83 0.80 -19.96
N GLY A 294 10.72 0.65 -18.97
CA GLY A 294 11.46 -0.58 -18.67
C GLY A 294 10.65 -1.67 -17.97
N ALA A 295 9.38 -1.43 -17.60
CA ALA A 295 8.54 -2.44 -16.96
C ALA A 295 8.45 -3.75 -17.79
N PRO A 296 8.38 -4.93 -17.14
CA PRO A 296 8.13 -6.20 -17.82
C PRO A 296 6.96 -6.10 -18.80
N LYS A 297 7.10 -6.76 -19.96
CA LYS A 297 6.07 -6.78 -20.99
C LYS A 297 5.39 -8.13 -20.99
N VAL A 298 4.14 -8.15 -21.46
CA VAL A 298 3.37 -9.38 -21.63
C VAL A 298 4.15 -10.36 -22.49
N SER A 299 4.39 -11.55 -21.93
CA SER A 299 5.12 -12.65 -22.55
C SER A 299 4.12 -13.74 -22.98
N PRO A 300 4.07 -14.11 -24.27
CA PRO A 300 3.19 -15.19 -24.73
C PRO A 300 3.39 -16.50 -23.97
N GLU A 301 4.62 -16.78 -23.55
CA GLU A 301 4.95 -17.98 -22.77
C GLU A 301 4.43 -17.88 -21.33
N ALA A 302 4.49 -16.70 -20.69
CA ALA A 302 3.92 -16.51 -19.36
C ALA A 302 2.39 -16.62 -19.38
N VAL A 303 1.73 -16.01 -20.38
CA VAL A 303 0.27 -16.14 -20.59
C VAL A 303 -0.15 -17.59 -20.77
N LYS A 304 0.61 -18.35 -21.58
CA LYS A 304 0.35 -19.77 -21.78
C LYS A 304 0.53 -20.58 -20.50
N ARG A 305 1.61 -20.35 -19.75
CA ARG A 305 1.87 -21.01 -18.45
C ARG A 305 0.77 -20.72 -17.44
N GLU A 306 0.27 -19.48 -17.38
CA GLU A 306 -0.85 -19.09 -16.51
C GLU A 306 -2.12 -19.88 -16.88
N ALA A 307 -2.46 -19.94 -18.16
CA ALA A 307 -3.65 -20.68 -18.62
C ALA A 307 -3.54 -22.20 -18.37
N GLU A 308 -2.34 -22.77 -18.48
CA GLU A 308 -2.07 -24.17 -18.16
C GLU A 308 -2.21 -24.45 -16.65
N LEU A 309 -1.71 -23.55 -15.80
CA LEU A 309 -1.87 -23.63 -14.35
C LEU A 309 -3.34 -23.52 -13.93
N ASP A 310 -4.09 -22.57 -14.50
CA ASP A 310 -5.52 -22.39 -14.21
C ASP A 310 -6.30 -23.66 -14.55
N LYS A 311 -6.06 -24.22 -15.75
CA LYS A 311 -6.69 -25.47 -16.17
C LYS A 311 -6.29 -26.66 -15.29
N TYR A 312 -5.05 -26.70 -14.80
CA TYR A 312 -4.61 -27.71 -13.85
C TYR A 312 -5.38 -27.60 -12.53
N LEU A 313 -5.45 -26.39 -11.96
CA LEU A 313 -6.18 -26.13 -10.71
C LEU A 313 -7.67 -26.45 -10.85
N GLU A 314 -8.30 -26.08 -11.97
CA GLU A 314 -9.68 -26.46 -12.32
C GLU A 314 -9.88 -27.98 -12.22
N GLY A 315 -9.01 -28.75 -12.88
CA GLY A 315 -9.05 -30.21 -12.85
C GLY A 315 -8.85 -30.79 -11.45
N ARG A 316 -7.93 -30.22 -10.65
CA ARG A 316 -7.71 -30.64 -9.26
C ARG A 316 -8.94 -30.40 -8.39
N VAL A 317 -9.57 -29.22 -8.48
CA VAL A 317 -10.79 -28.90 -7.73
C VAL A 317 -11.91 -29.87 -8.08
N GLU A 318 -12.12 -30.16 -9.37
CA GLU A 318 -13.09 -31.16 -9.81
C GLU A 318 -12.83 -32.55 -9.21
N GLU A 319 -11.57 -33.00 -9.18
CA GLU A 319 -11.20 -34.29 -8.60
C GLU A 319 -11.42 -34.34 -7.09
N ILE A 320 -11.05 -33.27 -6.37
CA ILE A 320 -11.22 -33.18 -4.91
C ILE A 320 -12.70 -33.27 -4.55
N ILE A 321 -13.56 -32.51 -5.25
CA ILE A 321 -15.01 -32.54 -5.02
C ILE A 321 -15.60 -33.92 -5.35
N LYS A 322 -15.17 -34.58 -6.44
CA LYS A 322 -15.68 -35.91 -6.83
C LYS A 322 -15.24 -37.04 -5.89
N LYS A 323 -14.06 -36.95 -5.27
CA LYS A 323 -13.47 -38.03 -4.45
C LYS A 323 -14.17 -38.26 -3.11
N GLN A 324 -14.89 -37.28 -2.55
CA GLN A 324 -15.51 -37.44 -1.22
C GLN A 324 -16.82 -38.26 -1.19
N GLY A 325 -17.36 -38.68 -2.35
CA GLY A 325 -18.45 -39.66 -2.38
C GLY A 325 -19.66 -39.30 -1.48
N ASP A 326 -20.06 -40.23 -0.62
CA ASP A 326 -21.23 -40.12 0.30
C ASP A 326 -20.97 -39.25 1.55
N GLU A 327 -19.75 -38.75 1.79
CA GLU A 327 -19.40 -37.95 2.99
C GLU A 327 -19.78 -36.46 2.88
N GLY A 328 -20.31 -36.04 1.72
CA GLY A 328 -20.71 -34.65 1.44
C GLY A 328 -19.65 -33.88 0.64
N VAL A 329 -20.04 -32.73 0.08
CA VAL A 329 -19.10 -31.86 -0.67
C VAL A 329 -18.21 -31.11 0.32
N PRO A 330 -16.88 -31.18 0.19
CA PRO A 330 -15.97 -30.46 1.09
C PRO A 330 -16.18 -28.95 0.95
N ASP A 331 -15.95 -28.20 2.02
CA ASP A 331 -15.96 -26.74 1.93
C ASP A 331 -14.71 -26.19 1.22
N LEU A 332 -14.78 -24.91 0.81
CA LEU A 332 -13.68 -24.27 0.10
C LEU A 332 -12.38 -24.27 0.93
N VAL A 333 -12.47 -24.15 2.26
CA VAL A 333 -11.32 -24.20 3.16
C VAL A 333 -10.62 -25.56 3.07
N HIS A 334 -11.39 -26.64 3.08
CA HIS A 334 -10.86 -27.99 2.91
C HIS A 334 -10.26 -28.21 1.52
N VAL A 335 -10.88 -27.69 0.46
CA VAL A 335 -10.32 -27.74 -0.91
C VAL A 335 -8.97 -27.00 -0.96
N MET A 336 -8.90 -25.78 -0.42
CA MET A 336 -7.66 -25.00 -0.36
C MET A 336 -6.58 -25.71 0.44
N ARG A 337 -6.91 -26.30 1.59
CA ARG A 337 -5.96 -27.09 2.41
C ARG A 337 -5.44 -28.31 1.67
N THR A 338 -6.31 -28.98 0.92
CA THR A 338 -5.92 -30.14 0.10
C THR A 338 -4.94 -29.71 -0.99
N LEU A 339 -5.25 -28.64 -1.73
CA LEU A 339 -4.36 -28.10 -2.76
C LEU A 339 -3.02 -27.62 -2.17
N ALA A 340 -3.03 -27.00 -0.99
CA ALA A 340 -1.81 -26.56 -0.29
C ALA A 340 -0.91 -27.73 0.14
N SER A 341 -1.50 -28.91 0.41
CA SER A 341 -0.74 -30.13 0.72
C SER A 341 -0.13 -30.80 -0.52
N GLU A 342 -0.56 -30.40 -1.72
CA GLU A 342 -0.02 -30.88 -2.99
C GLU A 342 1.18 -30.02 -3.43
N SER A 343 2.20 -30.65 -4.01
CA SER A 343 3.31 -29.92 -4.63
C SER A 343 2.91 -29.41 -6.02
N ILE A 344 2.13 -28.33 -6.06
CA ILE A 344 1.66 -27.70 -7.29
C ILE A 344 2.81 -26.88 -7.91
N PRO A 345 3.30 -27.23 -9.12
CA PRO A 345 4.39 -26.49 -9.75
C PRO A 345 3.92 -25.16 -10.34
N ASN A 346 4.85 -24.22 -10.51
CA ASN A 346 4.66 -22.96 -11.24
C ASN A 346 3.61 -21.99 -10.65
N LEU A 347 3.34 -22.05 -9.35
CA LEU A 347 2.56 -21.01 -8.67
C LEU A 347 3.25 -19.63 -8.83
N PRO A 348 2.48 -18.52 -8.86
CA PRO A 348 3.07 -17.19 -8.96
C PRO A 348 4.02 -16.93 -7.78
N PRO A 349 5.27 -16.50 -8.02
CA PRO A 349 6.24 -16.27 -6.95
C PRO A 349 5.74 -15.20 -5.99
N GLY A 350 5.91 -15.44 -4.68
CA GLY A 350 5.48 -14.53 -3.61
C GLY A 350 3.97 -14.57 -3.35
N GLY A 351 3.14 -14.62 -4.39
CA GLY A 351 1.69 -14.75 -4.28
C GLY A 351 1.22 -16.17 -3.89
N GLU A 352 1.94 -17.19 -4.35
CA GLU A 352 1.70 -18.61 -4.07
C GLU A 352 0.24 -19.03 -4.34
N LEU A 353 -0.24 -20.08 -3.67
CA LEU A 353 -1.61 -20.57 -3.84
C LEU A 353 -2.68 -19.51 -3.51
N ALA A 354 -2.38 -18.59 -2.59
CA ALA A 354 -3.30 -17.51 -2.21
C ALA A 354 -3.66 -16.63 -3.42
N SER A 355 -2.70 -16.31 -4.28
CA SER A 355 -2.93 -15.55 -5.52
C SER A 355 -3.82 -16.27 -6.55
N LYS A 356 -3.98 -17.60 -6.42
CA LYS A 356 -4.82 -18.42 -7.27
C LYS A 356 -6.19 -18.73 -6.67
N ARG A 357 -6.48 -18.24 -5.45
CA ARG A 357 -7.74 -18.51 -4.76
C ARG A 357 -8.97 -18.08 -5.56
N SER A 358 -8.96 -16.91 -6.21
CA SER A 358 -10.10 -16.46 -7.02
C SER A 358 -10.43 -17.42 -8.18
N VAL A 359 -9.41 -18.07 -8.77
CA VAL A 359 -9.61 -19.10 -9.81
C VAL A 359 -10.22 -20.35 -9.19
N ILE A 360 -9.64 -20.83 -8.08
CA ILE A 360 -10.12 -22.02 -7.36
C ILE A 360 -11.56 -21.84 -6.88
N GLU A 361 -11.88 -20.69 -6.31
CA GLU A 361 -13.18 -20.33 -5.78
C GLU A 361 -14.24 -20.20 -6.87
N ALA A 362 -13.91 -19.61 -8.02
CA ALA A 362 -14.83 -19.55 -9.16
C ALA A 362 -15.26 -20.94 -9.64
N VAL A 363 -14.32 -21.88 -9.68
CA VAL A 363 -14.58 -23.28 -10.07
C VAL A 363 -15.37 -24.01 -9.01
N TYR A 364 -14.98 -23.85 -7.74
CA TYR A 364 -15.70 -24.41 -6.60
C TYR A 364 -17.17 -23.97 -6.59
N ASN A 365 -17.44 -22.67 -6.75
CA ASN A 365 -18.80 -22.12 -6.76
C ASN A 365 -19.63 -22.63 -7.95
N LYS A 366 -19.00 -22.85 -9.11
CA LYS A 366 -19.68 -23.45 -10.27
C LYS A 366 -20.06 -24.92 -10.01
N LEU A 367 -19.25 -25.66 -9.27
CA LEU A 367 -19.47 -27.07 -8.95
C LEU A 367 -20.36 -27.27 -7.72
N ASN A 368 -20.45 -26.29 -6.82
CA ASN A 368 -21.26 -26.32 -5.60
C ASN A 368 -22.11 -25.05 -5.41
N PRO A 369 -23.11 -24.78 -6.28
CA PRO A 369 -23.83 -23.50 -6.30
C PRO A 369 -24.86 -23.32 -5.18
N TYR A 370 -25.14 -24.35 -4.36
CA TYR A 370 -26.25 -24.37 -3.40
C TYR A 370 -25.84 -24.12 -1.94
N ARG A 371 -24.63 -23.62 -1.68
CA ARG A 371 -24.20 -23.35 -0.30
C ARG A 371 -24.93 -22.12 0.24
N SER A 372 -25.64 -22.30 1.35
CA SER A 372 -26.19 -21.21 2.16
C SER A 372 -25.04 -20.40 2.77
N ASP A 373 -25.18 -19.08 2.75
CA ASP A 373 -24.21 -18.05 3.19
C ASP A 373 -23.62 -18.19 4.61
N ASP A 374 -24.04 -19.20 5.40
CA ASP A 374 -23.84 -19.32 6.85
C ASP A 374 -22.52 -20.00 7.29
N THR A 375 -21.65 -20.42 6.37
CA THR A 375 -20.44 -21.23 6.71
C THR A 375 -19.09 -20.57 6.49
N ASP A 376 -19.05 -19.27 6.16
CA ASP A 376 -17.78 -18.50 6.08
C ASP A 376 -17.28 -18.03 7.46
N SER A 377 -17.92 -18.45 8.55
CA SER A 377 -17.59 -18.04 9.93
C SER A 377 -16.45 -18.83 10.58
N ALA A 378 -15.76 -19.71 9.83
CA ALA A 378 -14.55 -20.35 10.34
C ALA A 378 -13.41 -19.33 10.38
N SER A 379 -13.00 -18.98 11.60
CA SER A 379 -11.91 -18.06 11.90
C SER A 379 -10.67 -18.33 11.05
N THR A 380 -10.13 -17.27 10.45
CA THR A 380 -8.82 -17.27 9.77
C THR A 380 -7.66 -17.65 10.69
N ASP A 381 -7.89 -17.77 12.00
CA ASP A 381 -6.89 -18.19 13.00
C ASP A 381 -6.40 -19.64 12.80
N ASP A 382 -7.14 -20.49 12.06
CA ASP A 382 -6.73 -21.89 11.75
C ASP A 382 -6.14 -22.04 10.33
N MET A 383 -5.79 -20.94 9.65
CA MET A 383 -5.41 -20.96 8.22
C MET A 383 -3.91 -21.10 7.92
N TRP A 384 -3.02 -21.26 8.92
CA TRP A 384 -1.59 -21.51 8.70
C TRP A 384 -0.96 -22.42 9.75
#